data_AF-A0A3L6L4J9-F1
#
_entry.id   AF-A0A3L6L4J9-F1
#
_cell.length_a   1.000
_cell.length_b   1.000
_cell.length_c   1.000
_cell.angle_alpha   90.00
_cell.angle_beta   90.00
_cell.angle_gamma   90.00
#
_symmetry.space_group_name_H-M   'P 1'
#
loop_
_entity.id
_entity.type
_entity.pdbx_description
1 polymer ?
#
loop_
_entity_poly.entity_id
_entity_poly.type
_entity_poly.pdbx_seq_one_letter_code
_entity_poly.pdbx_strand_id
1 'polypeptide(L)'
;MIGESEAFVSFVYLTPAEGLPCETVDRYPQAQLKEGSSCSETSALSRSDASAEVTPGKENWESKVYVKFFDALRKIAKVQWFSVEAGTKMMYLYEMIRAWLPEVTNVVCYTAHSDSWGRHFPLIKDVLSPGTDVPERVFCQEVFLPPCRDMWNWGIVNVVVMQPHGDFTTGYVPLVVHGLFMRSRETLEEQISQMCCTSSAEISYMKMLPLLNCSIRDGLVELTSFFQENEEVEALSQVAVVYPALTTGDLVCADVESRVGQRYTMQGMIKRCHHKNGIVCYDVEDTVLGYVAEGLTCVQVLPL
;
A
#
# COMPACT_ATOMS: atom_id res chain seq x y z
N MET A 1 39.19 -15.38 11.71
CA MET A 1 38.05 -14.64 12.30
C MET A 1 37.19 -14.21 11.15
N ILE A 2 36.18 -15.01 10.84
CA ILE A 2 35.20 -14.73 9.79
C ILE A 2 34.09 -13.97 10.52
N GLY A 3 33.87 -12.72 10.12
CA GLY A 3 32.83 -11.87 10.70
C GLY A 3 31.47 -12.50 10.49
N GLU A 4 30.72 -12.62 11.58
CA GLU A 4 29.30 -12.97 11.57
C GLU A 4 28.55 -11.89 10.79
N SER A 5 28.26 -12.17 9.52
CA SER A 5 27.26 -11.43 8.78
C SER A 5 25.91 -11.82 9.37
N GLU A 6 25.29 -10.94 10.14
CA GLU A 6 23.91 -11.08 10.59
C GLU A 6 23.04 -11.49 9.39
N ALA A 7 22.48 -12.70 9.47
CA ALA A 7 21.67 -13.29 8.43
C ALA A 7 20.26 -12.69 8.50
N PHE A 8 20.09 -11.51 7.94
CA PHE A 8 18.78 -10.89 7.77
C PHE A 8 17.91 -11.78 6.87
N VAL A 9 16.76 -12.23 7.36
CA VAL A 9 15.74 -12.91 6.55
C VAL A 9 14.87 -11.83 5.90
N SER A 10 14.56 -11.96 4.60
CA SER A 10 13.80 -10.97 3.82
C SER A 10 12.44 -11.56 3.48
N PHE A 11 11.35 -10.88 3.84
CA PHE A 11 10.00 -11.43 3.75
C PHE A 11 9.31 -11.03 2.45
N VAL A 12 8.79 -12.04 1.72
CA VAL A 12 8.06 -11.90 0.44
C VAL A 12 6.59 -11.60 0.67
N TYR A 13 6.34 -10.57 1.47
CA TYR A 13 5.04 -9.93 1.59
C TYR A 13 5.27 -8.44 1.43
N LEU A 14 4.21 -7.67 1.19
CA LEU A 14 4.23 -6.22 1.36
C LEU A 14 4.38 -5.88 2.85
N THR A 15 5.48 -6.34 3.45
CA THR A 15 6.07 -5.73 4.62
C THR A 15 6.52 -4.36 4.14
N PRO A 16 6.13 -3.26 4.81
CA PRO A 16 6.50 -1.92 4.37
C PRO A 16 8.01 -1.73 4.59
N ALA A 17 8.85 -2.34 3.77
CA ALA A 17 10.29 -2.18 3.86
C ALA A 17 10.66 -0.73 3.52
N GLU A 18 9.93 -0.08 2.61
CA GLU A 18 9.99 1.38 2.36
C GLU A 18 8.61 1.93 1.93
N GLY A 19 8.16 2.94 2.69
CA GLY A 19 6.93 3.71 2.48
C GLY A 19 5.62 2.94 2.66
N LEU A 20 4.64 3.60 3.21
CA LEU A 20 3.21 3.35 3.03
C LEU A 20 2.60 4.76 2.89
N PRO A 21 1.29 4.96 2.73
CA PRO A 21 0.69 6.30 2.59
C PRO A 21 1.13 7.32 3.67
N CYS A 22 1.63 6.83 4.80
CA CYS A 22 1.90 7.55 6.03
C CYS A 22 3.22 8.36 6.05
N GLU A 23 4.02 8.37 4.99
CA GLU A 23 5.17 9.29 4.94
C GLU A 23 4.69 10.73 4.78
N THR A 24 5.14 11.58 5.70
CA THR A 24 5.30 13.01 5.42
C THR A 24 6.26 13.10 4.26
N VAL A 25 5.72 13.31 3.05
CA VAL A 25 6.51 13.78 1.92
C VAL A 25 7.17 15.06 2.39
N ASP A 26 8.47 15.01 2.64
CA ASP A 26 9.25 16.22 2.82
C ASP A 26 9.01 17.08 1.59
N ARG A 27 8.30 18.19 1.77
CA ARG A 27 8.35 19.27 0.80
C ARG A 27 9.82 19.61 0.67
N TYR A 28 10.40 19.30 -0.50
CA TYR A 28 11.79 19.65 -0.78
C TYR A 28 12.05 21.09 -0.30
N PRO A 29 13.18 21.36 0.40
CA PRO A 29 13.52 22.72 0.73
C PRO A 29 13.63 23.46 -0.60
N GLN A 30 12.78 24.48 -0.78
CA GLN A 30 12.97 25.46 -1.85
C GLN A 30 14.44 25.87 -1.78
N ALA A 31 15.19 25.60 -2.84
CA ALA A 31 16.57 26.03 -2.94
C ALA A 31 16.57 27.55 -2.76
N GLN A 32 16.91 28.01 -1.56
CA GLN A 32 17.28 29.39 -1.33
C GLN A 32 18.49 29.62 -2.24
N LEU A 33 18.27 30.34 -3.33
CA LEU A 33 19.33 30.97 -4.11
C LEU A 33 20.15 31.79 -3.12
N LYS A 34 21.27 31.22 -2.68
CA LYS A 34 22.30 31.92 -1.93
C LYS A 34 22.83 33.04 -2.84
N GLU A 35 22.48 34.26 -2.50
CA GLU A 35 23.34 35.40 -2.81
C GLU A 35 24.75 35.10 -2.26
N GLY A 36 25.75 35.19 -3.13
CA GLY A 36 27.11 34.75 -2.84
C GLY A 36 28.12 35.23 -3.86
N SER A 37 28.24 36.56 -3.96
CA SER A 37 29.47 37.34 -4.22
C SER A 37 30.72 36.65 -4.80
N SER A 38 31.12 37.16 -5.98
CA SER A 38 32.48 37.57 -6.39
C SER A 38 33.61 36.54 -6.51
N CYS A 39 34.12 36.40 -7.74
CA CYS A 39 35.53 36.68 -8.04
C CYS A 39 35.65 37.24 -9.48
N SER A 40 36.30 38.40 -9.58
CA SER A 40 36.63 39.14 -10.79
C SER A 40 37.66 38.43 -11.66
N GLU A 41 37.55 38.58 -12.98
CA GLU A 41 38.65 39.08 -13.82
C GLU A 41 38.13 39.54 -15.20
N THR A 42 38.79 40.57 -15.70
CA THR A 42 38.40 41.55 -16.73
C THR A 42 38.47 41.07 -18.18
N SER A 43 37.51 41.48 -19.01
CA SER A 43 37.78 42.11 -20.32
C SER A 43 36.51 42.76 -20.90
N ALA A 44 36.70 43.91 -21.55
CA ALA A 44 35.69 44.91 -21.89
C ALA A 44 35.15 44.79 -23.33
N LEU A 45 34.09 45.57 -23.61
CA LEU A 45 33.43 45.91 -24.90
C LEU A 45 32.23 44.99 -25.23
N SER A 46 30.99 45.41 -25.49
CA SER A 46 30.40 46.72 -25.84
C SER A 46 28.87 46.71 -25.63
N ARG A 47 28.33 47.90 -25.33
CA ARG A 47 26.97 48.43 -25.48
C ARG A 47 25.91 47.57 -26.20
N SER A 48 24.78 47.34 -25.53
CA SER A 48 23.51 48.02 -25.85
C SER A 48 22.45 47.70 -24.80
N ASP A 49 21.90 48.76 -24.21
CA ASP A 49 20.67 48.74 -23.41
C ASP A 49 19.54 48.12 -24.23
N ALA A 50 19.12 46.93 -23.82
CA ALA A 50 17.77 46.46 -24.00
C ALA A 50 17.28 46.08 -22.61
N SER A 51 16.47 46.96 -22.04
CA SER A 51 15.60 46.62 -20.92
C SER A 51 14.79 45.39 -21.31
N ALA A 52 15.29 44.22 -20.94
CA ALA A 52 14.48 43.02 -20.89
C ALA A 52 13.48 43.27 -19.77
N GLU A 53 12.27 43.68 -20.16
CA GLU A 53 11.10 43.50 -19.32
C GLU A 53 11.13 42.05 -18.83
N VAL A 54 11.42 41.89 -17.54
CA VAL A 54 11.15 40.65 -16.83
C VAL A 54 9.64 40.51 -16.86
N THR A 55 9.13 39.83 -17.89
CA THR A 55 7.76 39.36 -17.90
C THR A 55 7.68 38.32 -16.78
N PRO A 56 6.88 38.53 -15.71
CA PRO A 56 6.62 37.47 -14.75
C PRO A 56 5.62 36.53 -15.42
N GLY A 57 6.14 35.59 -16.21
CA GLY A 57 5.33 34.80 -17.13
C GLY A 57 5.74 33.35 -17.17
N LYS A 58 5.33 32.61 -16.13
CA LYS A 58 4.90 31.20 -16.12
C LYS A 58 4.81 30.75 -14.66
N GLU A 59 3.70 31.10 -14.01
CA GLU A 59 3.27 30.37 -12.82
C GLU A 59 3.14 28.89 -13.18
N ASN A 60 3.68 27.98 -12.37
CA ASN A 60 3.83 26.56 -12.68
C ASN A 60 2.48 25.88 -13.06
N TRP A 61 2.29 25.55 -14.34
CA TRP A 61 1.16 24.73 -14.83
C TRP A 61 1.36 23.23 -14.57
N GLU A 62 2.56 22.83 -14.15
CA GLU A 62 2.92 21.44 -13.88
C GLU A 62 2.71 21.11 -12.39
N SER A 63 1.85 20.13 -12.13
CA SER A 63 1.65 19.51 -10.83
C SER A 63 2.43 18.20 -10.74
N LYS A 64 3.10 17.98 -9.61
CA LYS A 64 3.78 16.70 -9.33
C LYS A 64 2.83 15.75 -8.63
N VAL A 65 2.79 14.52 -9.11
CA VAL A 65 1.93 13.45 -8.61
C VAL A 65 2.81 12.34 -8.08
N TYR A 66 2.60 12.00 -6.81
CA TYR A 66 3.21 10.85 -6.17
C TYR A 66 2.39 9.60 -6.48
N VAL A 67 2.99 8.62 -7.17
CA VAL A 67 2.34 7.33 -7.42
C VAL A 67 3.06 6.25 -6.66
N LYS A 68 2.28 5.47 -5.91
CA LYS A 68 2.78 4.29 -5.22
C LYS A 68 2.04 3.03 -5.67
N PHE A 69 2.80 2.08 -6.19
CA PHE A 69 2.31 0.79 -6.65
C PHE A 69 2.53 -0.28 -5.58
N PHE A 70 1.47 -1.02 -5.28
CA PHE A 70 1.46 -2.19 -4.41
C PHE A 70 1.01 -3.40 -5.21
N ASP A 71 1.95 -4.29 -5.51
CA ASP A 71 1.66 -5.56 -6.15
C ASP A 71 1.46 -6.62 -5.08
N ALA A 72 0.21 -6.85 -4.69
CA ALA A 72 -0.13 -7.88 -3.73
C ALA A 72 0.10 -9.29 -4.32
N LEU A 73 0.03 -9.45 -5.65
CA LEU A 73 0.24 -10.73 -6.33
C LEU A 73 1.71 -11.13 -6.38
N ARG A 74 2.57 -10.16 -6.72
CA ARG A 74 4.02 -10.37 -6.83
C ARG A 74 4.78 -10.00 -5.55
N LYS A 75 4.08 -9.45 -4.56
CA LYS A 75 4.62 -9.02 -3.26
C LYS A 75 5.70 -7.95 -3.39
N ILE A 76 5.52 -7.00 -4.31
CA ILE A 76 6.48 -5.93 -4.62
C ILE A 76 5.82 -4.56 -4.43
N ALA A 77 6.55 -3.60 -3.86
CA ALA A 77 6.14 -2.21 -3.85
C ALA A 77 7.09 -1.37 -4.73
N LYS A 78 6.53 -0.40 -5.47
CA LYS A 78 7.31 0.58 -6.25
C LYS A 78 6.74 1.99 -6.04
N VAL A 79 7.58 3.00 -6.21
CA VAL A 79 7.19 4.41 -6.06
C VAL A 79 7.79 5.21 -7.20
N GLN A 80 7.03 6.16 -7.75
CA GLN A 80 7.48 7.06 -8.80
C GLN A 80 6.75 8.41 -8.72
N TRP A 81 7.47 9.47 -9.07
CA TRP A 81 6.89 10.79 -9.28
C TRP A 81 6.62 11.03 -10.76
N PHE A 82 5.44 11.56 -11.06
CA PHE A 82 5.07 12.03 -12.40
C PHE A 82 4.83 13.53 -12.37
N SER A 83 5.16 14.21 -13.46
CA SER A 83 4.78 15.62 -13.66
C SER A 83 3.64 15.64 -14.67
N VAL A 84 2.52 16.24 -14.32
CA VAL A 84 1.31 16.34 -15.14
C VAL A 84 0.83 17.77 -15.17
N GLU A 85 0.15 18.17 -16.23
CA GLU A 85 -0.47 19.49 -16.29
C GLU A 85 -1.65 19.58 -15.30
N ALA A 86 -1.90 20.76 -14.75
CA ALA A 86 -3.06 20.99 -13.89
C ALA A 86 -4.37 20.64 -14.62
N GLY A 87 -5.25 19.90 -13.96
CA GLY A 87 -6.51 19.41 -14.55
C GLY A 87 -6.35 18.17 -15.45
N THR A 88 -5.17 17.54 -15.48
CA THR A 88 -4.98 16.24 -16.15
C THR A 88 -5.94 15.20 -15.57
N LYS A 89 -6.52 14.40 -16.46
CA LYS A 89 -7.43 13.31 -16.09
C LYS A 89 -6.68 12.00 -15.83
N MET A 90 -7.23 11.17 -14.95
CA MET A 90 -6.65 9.89 -14.57
C MET A 90 -6.38 8.96 -15.75
N MET A 91 -7.16 9.03 -16.84
CA MET A 91 -6.89 8.25 -18.07
C MET A 91 -5.46 8.40 -18.58
N TYR A 92 -4.88 9.60 -18.53
CA TYR A 92 -3.52 9.87 -18.97
C TYR A 92 -2.49 9.33 -17.97
N LEU A 93 -2.76 9.47 -16.67
CA LEU A 93 -1.90 8.89 -15.65
C LEU A 93 -1.87 7.36 -15.73
N TYR A 94 -2.99 6.71 -16.05
CA TYR A 94 -3.02 5.26 -16.29
C TYR A 94 -2.09 4.85 -17.44
N GLU A 95 -1.99 5.63 -18.52
CA GLU A 95 -1.04 5.37 -19.60
C GLU A 95 0.42 5.51 -19.14
N MET A 96 0.73 6.55 -18.35
CA MET A 96 2.06 6.73 -17.77
C MET A 96 2.44 5.60 -16.81
N ILE A 97 1.50 5.15 -15.97
CA ILE A 97 1.71 4.03 -15.06
C ILE A 97 1.93 2.72 -15.83
N ARG A 98 1.17 2.47 -16.90
CA ARG A 98 1.38 1.29 -17.78
C ARG A 98 2.74 1.32 -18.46
N ALA A 99 3.22 2.49 -18.87
CA ALA A 99 4.56 2.64 -19.42
C ALA A 99 5.66 2.40 -18.37
N TRP A 100 5.41 2.80 -17.12
CA TRP A 100 6.32 2.56 -15.99
C TRP A 100 6.32 1.09 -15.52
N LEU A 101 5.18 0.40 -15.62
CA LEU A 101 4.96 -0.96 -15.16
C LEU A 101 4.51 -1.88 -16.32
N PRO A 102 5.36 -2.08 -17.35
CA PRO A 102 4.98 -2.83 -18.56
C PRO A 102 4.65 -4.30 -18.28
N GLU A 103 5.12 -4.86 -17.17
CA GLU A 103 4.85 -6.22 -16.74
C GLU A 103 3.47 -6.38 -16.06
N VAL A 104 2.78 -5.29 -15.72
CA VAL A 104 1.52 -5.33 -14.98
C VAL A 104 0.35 -5.25 -15.94
N THR A 105 -0.58 -6.20 -15.83
CA THR A 105 -1.62 -6.38 -16.85
C THR A 105 -2.78 -5.41 -16.66
N ASN A 106 -3.39 -5.44 -15.47
CA ASN A 106 -4.54 -4.61 -15.13
C ASN A 106 -4.24 -3.85 -13.85
N VAL A 107 -4.30 -2.53 -13.93
CA VAL A 107 -4.04 -1.64 -12.80
C VAL A 107 -5.32 -0.93 -12.42
N VAL A 108 -5.61 -0.89 -11.13
CA VAL A 108 -6.59 0.02 -10.56
C VAL A 108 -5.87 1.06 -9.69
N CYS A 109 -6.29 2.31 -9.79
CA CYS A 109 -5.78 3.41 -8.98
C CYS A 109 -6.81 3.81 -7.92
N TYR A 110 -6.34 4.23 -6.75
CA TYR A 110 -7.17 4.63 -5.63
C TYR A 110 -6.49 5.72 -4.78
N THR A 111 -7.27 6.36 -3.92
CA THR A 111 -6.75 7.27 -2.88
C THR A 111 -6.92 6.64 -1.50
N ALA A 112 -6.03 6.99 -0.58
CA ALA A 112 -6.11 6.57 0.80
C ALA A 112 -6.86 7.60 1.65
N HIS A 113 -7.53 7.14 2.71
CA HIS A 113 -8.09 8.05 3.73
C HIS A 113 -6.98 8.91 4.34
N SER A 114 -7.32 10.17 4.62
CA SER A 114 -6.46 11.09 5.34
C SER A 114 -7.26 11.92 6.33
N ASP A 115 -6.62 12.31 7.43
CA ASP A 115 -7.21 13.23 8.40
C ASP A 115 -6.93 14.70 8.04
N SER A 116 -7.47 15.61 8.85
CA SER A 116 -7.27 17.05 8.70
C SER A 116 -5.81 17.52 8.83
N TRP A 117 -4.93 16.70 9.39
CA TRP A 117 -3.50 16.97 9.52
C TRP A 117 -2.68 16.38 8.36
N GLY A 118 -3.35 15.74 7.39
CA GLY A 118 -2.70 15.11 6.24
C GLY A 118 -2.04 13.78 6.55
N ARG A 119 -2.33 13.17 7.71
CA ARG A 119 -1.89 11.80 8.01
C ARG A 119 -2.76 10.85 7.19
N HIS A 120 -2.12 9.95 6.46
CA HIS A 120 -2.84 8.92 5.72
C HIS A 120 -3.00 7.64 6.53
N PHE A 121 -4.13 6.98 6.30
CA PHE A 121 -4.46 5.67 6.85
C PHE A 121 -4.32 4.63 5.73
N PRO A 122 -3.87 3.40 6.02
CA PRO A 122 -3.83 2.30 5.06
C PRO A 122 -5.25 1.74 4.83
N LEU A 123 -6.16 2.61 4.40
CA LEU A 123 -7.57 2.37 4.11
C LEU A 123 -7.94 3.13 2.85
N ILE A 124 -8.71 2.53 1.95
CA ILE A 124 -9.06 3.11 0.66
C ILE A 124 -10.24 4.07 0.83
N LYS A 125 -10.07 5.31 0.36
CA LYS A 125 -11.11 6.34 0.34
C LYS A 125 -11.98 6.25 -0.91
N ASP A 126 -11.34 6.14 -2.07
CA ASP A 126 -12.04 6.12 -3.35
C ASP A 126 -11.20 5.42 -4.42
N VAL A 127 -11.87 4.77 -5.36
CA VAL A 127 -11.27 4.13 -6.54
C VAL A 127 -11.41 5.05 -7.74
N LEU A 128 -10.28 5.41 -8.34
CA LEU A 128 -10.19 6.51 -9.30
C LEU A 128 -10.61 6.07 -10.71
N SER A 129 -11.75 6.61 -11.16
CA SER A 129 -12.20 6.48 -12.55
C SER A 129 -11.34 7.33 -13.51
N PRO A 130 -11.23 6.98 -14.81
CA PRO A 130 -10.42 7.69 -15.79
C PRO A 130 -10.84 9.14 -16.01
N GLY A 131 -12.11 9.46 -15.77
CA GLY A 131 -12.65 10.82 -15.89
C GLY A 131 -12.37 11.71 -14.68
N THR A 132 -11.84 11.14 -13.59
CA THR A 132 -11.47 11.87 -12.38
C THR A 132 -10.22 12.72 -12.63
N ASP A 133 -10.14 13.88 -11.98
CA ASP A 133 -8.91 14.67 -11.95
C ASP A 133 -7.81 13.90 -11.19
N VAL A 134 -6.56 14.05 -11.64
CA VAL A 134 -5.42 13.41 -10.99
C VAL A 134 -5.16 14.06 -9.62
N PRO A 135 -5.24 13.31 -8.51
CA PRO A 135 -4.89 13.84 -7.20
C PRO A 135 -3.37 13.90 -7.01
N GLU A 136 -2.90 14.66 -6.02
CA GLU A 136 -1.45 14.77 -5.72
C GLU A 136 -0.80 13.45 -5.31
N ARG A 137 -1.57 12.54 -4.71
CA ARG A 137 -1.13 11.22 -4.29
C ARG A 137 -2.08 10.15 -4.81
N VAL A 138 -1.53 9.18 -5.52
CA VAL A 138 -2.24 8.05 -6.10
C VAL A 138 -1.60 6.76 -5.64
N PHE A 139 -2.43 5.81 -5.25
CA PHE A 139 -2.00 4.44 -5.01
C PHE A 139 -2.53 3.57 -6.15
N CYS A 140 -1.80 2.53 -6.51
CA CYS A 140 -2.24 1.61 -7.54
C CYS A 140 -1.86 0.17 -7.19
N GLN A 141 -2.64 -0.77 -7.71
CA GLN A 141 -2.41 -2.20 -7.49
C GLN A 141 -2.75 -3.00 -8.75
N GLU A 142 -2.07 -4.13 -8.94
CA GLU A 142 -2.47 -5.11 -9.95
C GLU A 142 -3.75 -5.80 -9.48
N VAL A 143 -4.69 -6.01 -10.39
CA VAL A 143 -5.98 -6.67 -10.12
C VAL A 143 -6.29 -7.74 -11.14
N PHE A 144 -7.02 -8.76 -10.69
CA PHE A 144 -7.68 -9.69 -11.61
C PHE A 144 -8.97 -9.07 -12.12
N LEU A 145 -9.12 -9.09 -13.44
CA LEU A 145 -10.38 -8.72 -14.09
C LEU A 145 -11.11 -9.99 -14.53
N PRO A 146 -12.42 -10.09 -14.28
CA PRO A 146 -13.22 -11.13 -14.90
C PRO A 146 -13.25 -10.95 -16.43
N PRO A 147 -13.57 -12.00 -17.21
CA PRO A 147 -13.62 -11.93 -18.68
C PRO A 147 -14.60 -10.88 -19.23
N CYS A 148 -15.53 -10.41 -18.40
CA CYS A 148 -16.58 -9.43 -18.71
C CYS A 148 -16.09 -8.01 -18.38
N ARG A 149 -16.10 -7.11 -19.37
CA ARG A 149 -15.27 -5.89 -19.47
C ARG A 149 -15.68 -4.66 -18.65
N ASP A 150 -16.59 -4.76 -17.69
CA ASP A 150 -17.05 -3.56 -16.98
C ASP A 150 -16.04 -3.12 -15.92
N MET A 151 -15.03 -2.34 -16.31
CA MET A 151 -13.89 -1.95 -15.47
C MET A 151 -14.22 -0.99 -14.31
N TRP A 152 -15.50 -0.79 -13.97
CA TRP A 152 -15.93 0.31 -13.09
C TRP A 152 -16.68 -0.15 -11.84
N ASN A 153 -16.77 -1.45 -11.60
CA ASN A 153 -17.36 -1.98 -10.38
C ASN A 153 -16.26 -2.58 -9.49
N TRP A 154 -15.98 -1.93 -8.37
CA TRP A 154 -14.89 -2.28 -7.47
C TRP A 154 -15.41 -2.53 -6.05
N GLY A 155 -14.84 -3.54 -5.41
CA GLY A 155 -14.97 -3.79 -3.98
C GLY A 155 -13.64 -3.64 -3.27
N ILE A 156 -13.69 -3.29 -1.99
CA ILE A 156 -12.52 -3.14 -1.13
C ILE A 156 -12.55 -4.23 -0.06
N VAL A 157 -11.44 -4.94 0.09
CA VAL A 157 -11.19 -5.87 1.19
C VAL A 157 -10.18 -5.26 2.14
N ASN A 158 -10.62 -4.98 3.36
CA ASN A 158 -9.78 -4.54 4.45
C ASN A 158 -9.33 -5.75 5.28
N VAL A 159 -8.03 -5.99 5.39
CA VAL A 159 -7.53 -6.99 6.33
C VAL A 159 -7.21 -6.29 7.64
N VAL A 160 -7.97 -6.61 8.69
CA VAL A 160 -7.91 -5.92 9.97
C VAL A 160 -7.61 -6.89 11.10
N VAL A 161 -7.03 -6.35 12.16
CA VAL A 161 -6.74 -7.04 13.41
C VAL A 161 -7.66 -6.46 14.48
N MET A 162 -8.45 -7.33 15.12
CA MET A 162 -9.28 -6.99 16.27
C MET A 162 -8.41 -6.95 17.53
N GLN A 163 -8.22 -5.75 18.07
CA GLN A 163 -7.43 -5.54 19.28
C GLN A 163 -8.19 -6.00 20.53
N PRO A 164 -7.50 -6.30 21.65
CA PRO A 164 -8.15 -6.77 22.88
C PRO A 164 -9.19 -5.80 23.48
N HIS A 165 -9.09 -4.51 23.15
CA HIS A 165 -10.01 -3.46 23.58
C HIS A 165 -11.22 -3.31 22.65
N GLY A 166 -11.30 -4.10 21.57
CA GLY A 166 -12.41 -4.09 20.62
C GLY A 166 -12.18 -3.26 19.37
N ASP A 167 -11.16 -2.40 19.33
CA ASP A 167 -10.87 -1.56 18.16
C ASP A 167 -10.22 -2.38 17.02
N PHE A 168 -10.43 -1.93 15.79
CA PHE A 168 -9.82 -2.52 14.60
C PHE A 168 -8.64 -1.69 14.12
N THR A 169 -7.53 -2.37 13.87
CA THR A 169 -6.32 -1.80 13.26
C THR A 169 -6.01 -2.52 11.96
N THR A 170 -5.44 -1.82 10.99
CA THR A 170 -5.06 -2.45 9.71
C THR A 170 -3.97 -3.51 9.91
N GLY A 171 -4.22 -4.73 9.42
CA GLY A 171 -3.31 -5.88 9.50
C GLY A 171 -2.54 -6.17 8.23
N TYR A 172 -3.02 -5.66 7.08
CA TYR A 172 -2.37 -5.78 5.78
C TYR A 172 -2.77 -4.61 4.88
N VAL A 173 -2.08 -4.44 3.74
CA VAL A 173 -2.51 -3.43 2.75
C VAL A 173 -3.94 -3.76 2.27
N PRO A 174 -4.80 -2.75 2.06
CA PRO A 174 -6.15 -3.00 1.55
C PRO A 174 -6.07 -3.57 0.13
N LEU A 175 -7.00 -4.47 -0.19
CA LEU A 175 -7.06 -5.14 -1.49
C LEU A 175 -8.27 -4.63 -2.27
N VAL A 176 -8.05 -4.12 -3.48
CA VAL A 176 -9.15 -3.86 -4.43
C VAL A 176 -9.43 -5.12 -5.24
N VAL A 177 -10.71 -5.51 -5.33
CA VAL A 177 -11.18 -6.61 -6.16
C VAL A 177 -12.31 -6.12 -7.07
N HIS A 178 -12.52 -6.80 -8.18
CA HIS A 178 -13.67 -6.49 -9.02
C HIS A 178 -14.98 -6.85 -8.31
N GLY A 179 -16.01 -6.01 -8.40
CA GLY A 179 -17.29 -6.18 -7.69
C GLY A 179 -18.05 -7.46 -8.05
N LEU A 180 -17.74 -8.09 -9.20
CA LEU A 180 -18.25 -9.43 -9.53
C LEU A 180 -17.78 -10.51 -8.54
N PHE A 181 -16.56 -10.40 -8.01
CA PHE A 181 -16.05 -11.36 -7.03
C PHE A 181 -16.69 -11.17 -5.65
N MET A 182 -17.24 -9.98 -5.38
CA MET A 182 -17.95 -9.65 -4.14
C MET A 182 -19.36 -10.28 -4.06
N ARG A 183 -19.80 -11.03 -5.08
CA ARG A 183 -21.14 -11.63 -5.10
C ARG A 183 -21.24 -12.98 -4.39
N SER A 184 -20.12 -13.71 -4.32
CA SER A 184 -20.04 -14.98 -3.60
C SER A 184 -18.84 -14.97 -2.67
N ARG A 185 -19.05 -15.55 -1.48
CA ARG A 185 -18.01 -15.66 -0.47
C ARG A 185 -16.84 -16.49 -0.99
N GLU A 186 -17.12 -17.60 -1.65
CA GLU A 186 -16.09 -18.50 -2.18
C GLU A 186 -15.20 -17.79 -3.21
N THR A 187 -15.81 -17.06 -4.16
CA THR A 187 -15.04 -16.33 -5.17
C THR A 187 -14.21 -15.21 -4.57
N LEU A 188 -14.76 -14.52 -3.56
CA LEU A 188 -14.07 -13.44 -2.87
C LEU A 188 -12.89 -13.97 -2.06
N GLU A 189 -13.09 -15.00 -1.25
CA GLU A 189 -12.02 -15.66 -0.48
C GLU A 189 -10.91 -16.18 -1.38
N GLU A 190 -11.23 -16.64 -2.60
CA GLU A 190 -10.21 -17.06 -3.57
C GLU A 190 -9.43 -15.89 -4.18
N GLN A 191 -10.05 -14.72 -4.33
CA GLN A 191 -9.30 -13.52 -4.72
C GLN A 191 -8.40 -13.02 -3.58
N ILE A 192 -8.92 -13.02 -2.36
CA ILE A 192 -8.17 -12.64 -1.16
C ILE A 192 -6.96 -13.58 -0.99
N SER A 193 -7.16 -14.89 -1.09
CA SER A 193 -6.08 -15.88 -0.93
C SER A 193 -4.94 -15.63 -1.92
N GLN A 194 -5.26 -15.39 -3.20
CA GLN A 194 -4.28 -15.13 -4.25
C GLN A 194 -3.54 -13.80 -4.03
N MET A 195 -4.21 -12.79 -3.48
CA MET A 195 -3.64 -11.47 -3.25
C MET A 195 -2.86 -11.36 -1.96
N CYS A 196 -3.25 -12.02 -0.87
CA CYS A 196 -2.59 -11.83 0.43
C CYS A 196 -1.81 -13.05 0.91
N CYS A 197 -2.20 -14.29 0.60
CA CYS A 197 -1.53 -15.50 1.10
C CYS A 197 -0.45 -16.02 0.13
N THR A 198 0.49 -16.81 0.65
CA THR A 198 1.49 -17.56 -0.14
C THR A 198 1.62 -19.04 0.26
N SER A 199 0.93 -19.49 1.31
CA SER A 199 0.88 -20.91 1.69
C SER A 199 -0.55 -21.44 1.85
N SER A 200 -0.71 -22.76 1.74
CA SER A 200 -2.01 -23.41 2.00
C SER A 200 -2.48 -23.22 3.45
N ALA A 201 -1.55 -23.16 4.42
CA ALA A 201 -1.89 -22.97 5.82
C ALA A 201 -2.50 -21.58 6.07
N GLU A 202 -1.92 -20.54 5.46
CA GLU A 202 -2.47 -19.19 5.53
C GLU A 202 -3.82 -19.07 4.84
N ILE A 203 -4.01 -19.75 3.69
CA ILE A 203 -5.30 -19.78 2.99
C ILE A 203 -6.36 -20.45 3.87
N SER A 204 -6.03 -21.62 4.44
CA SER A 204 -6.94 -22.34 5.33
C SER A 204 -7.29 -21.50 6.56
N TYR A 205 -6.32 -20.83 7.16
CA TYR A 205 -6.56 -19.95 8.31
C TYR A 205 -7.44 -18.76 7.94
N MET A 206 -7.11 -18.05 6.87
CA MET A 206 -7.89 -16.91 6.36
C MET A 206 -9.35 -17.28 6.11
N LYS A 207 -9.63 -18.42 5.47
CA LYS A 207 -11.00 -18.88 5.19
C LYS A 207 -11.80 -19.25 6.45
N MET A 208 -11.14 -19.52 7.59
CA MET A 208 -11.82 -19.74 8.88
C MET A 208 -12.19 -18.42 9.58
N LEU A 209 -11.63 -17.29 9.16
CA LEU A 209 -11.88 -16.01 9.81
C LEU A 209 -13.25 -15.43 9.41
N PRO A 210 -13.82 -14.55 10.25
CA PRO A 210 -15.01 -13.81 9.89
C PRO A 210 -14.75 -12.88 8.70
N LEU A 211 -15.63 -12.99 7.70
CA LEU A 211 -15.76 -12.03 6.61
C LEU A 211 -17.02 -11.20 6.85
N LEU A 212 -16.84 -9.89 7.00
CA LEU A 212 -17.87 -8.97 7.47
C LEU A 212 -18.00 -7.79 6.52
N ASN A 213 -19.20 -7.28 6.32
CA ASN A 213 -19.40 -5.97 5.70
C ASN A 213 -18.89 -4.88 6.64
N CYS A 214 -18.33 -3.83 6.07
CA CYS A 214 -17.79 -2.72 6.86
C CYS A 214 -17.98 -1.37 6.15
N SER A 215 -17.82 -0.30 6.91
CA SER A 215 -17.71 1.06 6.40
C SER A 215 -16.51 1.75 7.02
N ILE A 216 -16.02 2.82 6.39
CA ILE A 216 -14.93 3.61 6.94
C ILE A 216 -15.50 4.93 7.44
N ARG A 217 -15.28 5.21 8.72
CA ARG A 217 -15.67 6.46 9.36
C ARG A 217 -14.47 7.04 10.10
N ASP A 218 -14.13 8.29 9.81
CA ASP A 218 -13.05 9.02 10.50
C ASP A 218 -11.69 8.27 10.51
N GLY A 219 -11.41 7.48 9.47
CA GLY A 219 -10.18 6.69 9.35
C GLY A 219 -10.18 5.38 10.15
N LEU A 220 -11.34 4.96 10.65
CA LEU A 220 -11.55 3.69 11.37
C LEU A 220 -12.51 2.78 10.58
N VAL A 221 -12.33 1.47 10.75
CA VAL A 221 -13.21 0.45 10.17
C VAL A 221 -14.34 0.17 11.15
N GLU A 222 -15.58 0.40 10.72
CA GLU A 222 -16.79 0.05 11.45
C GLU A 222 -17.44 -1.19 10.81
N LEU A 223 -17.55 -2.27 11.57
CA LEU A 223 -18.21 -3.50 11.12
C LEU A 223 -19.72 -3.36 11.21
N THR A 224 -20.45 -3.74 10.15
CA THR A 224 -21.90 -3.50 10.06
C THR A 224 -22.71 -4.79 10.10
N SER A 225 -22.29 -5.83 9.36
CA SER A 225 -23.00 -7.11 9.30
C SER A 225 -22.08 -8.24 8.86
N PHE A 226 -22.54 -9.48 9.00
CA PHE A 226 -21.89 -10.62 8.34
C PHE A 226 -22.07 -10.52 6.83
N PHE A 227 -21.03 -10.89 6.08
CA PHE A 227 -21.09 -10.92 4.63
C PHE A 227 -22.15 -11.94 4.18
N GLN A 228 -23.09 -11.50 3.34
CA GLN A 228 -24.13 -12.33 2.74
C GLN A 228 -23.98 -12.33 1.22
N GLU A 229 -24.25 -13.48 0.60
CA GLU A 229 -24.17 -13.60 -0.85
C GLU A 229 -25.29 -12.83 -1.53
N ASN A 230 -24.98 -12.20 -2.66
CA ASN A 230 -25.91 -11.44 -3.50
C ASN A 230 -26.63 -10.26 -2.80
N GLU A 231 -26.03 -9.64 -1.77
CA GLU A 231 -26.50 -8.34 -1.31
C GLU A 231 -26.41 -7.29 -2.44
N GLU A 232 -27.34 -6.32 -2.43
CA GLU A 232 -27.31 -5.22 -3.39
C GLU A 232 -25.98 -4.46 -3.27
N VAL A 233 -25.26 -4.40 -4.39
CA VAL A 233 -23.91 -3.84 -4.45
C VAL A 233 -24.03 -2.31 -4.42
N GLU A 234 -23.65 -1.70 -3.31
CA GLU A 234 -23.39 -0.26 -3.24
C GLU A 234 -22.30 0.14 -4.26
N ALA A 235 -22.24 1.43 -4.62
CA ALA A 235 -21.27 1.94 -5.59
C ALA A 235 -19.79 1.62 -5.25
N LEU A 236 -19.49 1.38 -3.97
CA LEU A 236 -18.19 0.89 -3.49
C LEU A 236 -18.38 -0.01 -2.26
N SER A 237 -18.65 -1.30 -2.47
CA SER A 237 -18.80 -2.26 -1.37
C SER A 237 -17.49 -2.50 -0.63
N GLN A 238 -17.53 -2.46 0.71
CA GLN A 238 -16.36 -2.76 1.55
C GLN A 238 -16.62 -3.92 2.50
N VAL A 239 -15.65 -4.81 2.58
CA VAL A 239 -15.65 -5.95 3.50
C VAL A 239 -14.35 -5.98 4.30
N ALA A 240 -14.38 -6.68 5.43
CA ALA A 240 -13.25 -6.88 6.30
C ALA A 240 -13.03 -8.37 6.58
N VAL A 241 -11.79 -8.82 6.47
CA VAL A 241 -11.33 -10.09 7.05
C VAL A 241 -10.72 -9.77 8.41
N VAL A 242 -11.28 -10.36 9.47
CA VAL A 242 -10.92 -10.00 10.84
C VAL A 242 -10.02 -11.05 11.47
N TYR A 243 -8.75 -10.69 11.65
CA TYR A 243 -7.76 -11.48 12.39
C TYR A 243 -7.83 -11.14 13.88
N PRO A 244 -7.65 -12.11 14.79
CA PRO A 244 -7.46 -11.82 16.21
C PRO A 244 -6.11 -11.13 16.43
N ALA A 245 -6.04 -10.19 17.37
CA ALA A 245 -4.75 -9.68 17.82
C ALA A 245 -3.95 -10.77 18.52
N LEU A 246 -2.69 -10.88 18.14
CA LEU A 246 -1.70 -11.71 18.83
C LEU A 246 -0.82 -10.81 19.70
N THR A 247 -0.29 -11.39 20.78
CA THR A 247 0.45 -10.68 21.81
C THR A 247 1.81 -11.31 22.04
N THR A 248 2.70 -10.55 22.68
CA THR A 248 4.03 -11.04 23.04
C THR A 248 3.90 -12.25 23.97
N GLY A 249 4.59 -13.33 23.63
CA GLY A 249 4.51 -14.61 24.33
C GLY A 249 3.61 -15.66 23.64
N ASP A 250 2.76 -15.25 22.69
CA ASP A 250 1.94 -16.21 21.95
C ASP A 250 2.79 -17.11 21.07
N LEU A 251 2.44 -18.40 21.05
CA LEU A 251 3.06 -19.40 20.19
C LEU A 251 2.39 -19.38 18.83
N VAL A 252 3.20 -19.31 17.78
CA VAL A 252 2.74 -19.13 16.42
C VAL A 252 3.55 -19.96 15.44
N CYS A 253 2.91 -20.22 14.31
CA CYS A 253 3.51 -20.77 13.13
C CYS A 253 3.59 -19.64 12.09
N ALA A 254 4.75 -19.47 11.46
CA ALA A 254 4.91 -18.53 10.37
C ALA A 254 5.50 -19.22 9.15
N ASP A 255 4.95 -18.92 7.97
CA ASP A 255 5.54 -19.35 6.71
C ASP A 255 6.46 -18.24 6.20
N VAL A 256 7.75 -18.58 6.11
CA VAL A 256 8.82 -17.62 5.84
C VAL A 256 9.55 -18.02 4.56
N GLU A 257 9.82 -17.03 3.72
CA GLU A 257 10.68 -17.20 2.56
C GLU A 257 12.07 -16.65 2.89
N SER A 258 13.09 -17.48 2.71
CA SER A 258 14.48 -17.06 2.86
C SER A 258 14.93 -16.16 1.70
N ARG A 259 16.08 -15.49 1.86
CA ARG A 259 16.71 -14.69 0.79
C ARG A 259 17.01 -15.45 -0.49
N VAL A 260 17.15 -16.77 -0.42
CA VAL A 260 17.40 -17.64 -1.59
C VAL A 260 16.10 -18.16 -2.22
N GLY A 261 14.94 -17.64 -1.79
CA GLY A 261 13.62 -18.04 -2.29
C GLY A 261 13.11 -19.37 -1.72
N GLN A 262 13.83 -19.96 -0.76
CA GLN A 262 13.39 -21.19 -0.12
C GLN A 262 12.36 -20.84 0.96
N ARG A 263 11.13 -21.35 0.78
CA ARG A 263 10.07 -21.29 1.79
C ARG A 263 10.26 -22.39 2.85
N TYR A 264 10.05 -22.03 4.10
CA TYR A 264 9.99 -22.96 5.22
C TYR A 264 8.99 -22.46 6.26
N THR A 265 8.43 -23.40 7.00
CA THR A 265 7.55 -23.12 8.12
C THR A 265 8.39 -23.05 9.39
N MET A 266 8.25 -21.96 10.15
CA MET A 266 8.88 -21.80 11.46
C MET A 266 7.82 -21.83 12.56
N GLN A 267 8.17 -22.46 13.69
CA GLN A 267 7.36 -22.39 14.92
C GLN A 267 8.11 -21.56 15.95
N GLY A 268 7.45 -20.53 16.44
CA GLY A 268 8.10 -19.48 17.20
C GLY A 268 7.19 -18.86 18.25
N MET A 269 7.77 -17.92 18.98
CA MET A 269 7.06 -17.10 19.95
C MET A 269 7.12 -15.65 19.50
N ILE A 270 6.00 -14.93 19.58
CA ILE A 270 5.99 -13.49 19.31
C ILE A 270 6.83 -12.77 20.37
N LYS A 271 7.88 -12.09 19.93
CA LYS A 271 8.72 -11.23 20.78
C LYS A 271 8.24 -9.81 20.86
N ARG A 272 7.62 -9.33 19.78
CA ARG A 272 7.20 -7.94 19.67
C ARG A 272 6.01 -7.82 18.74
N CYS A 273 5.01 -7.07 19.20
CA CYS A 273 3.93 -6.56 18.36
C CYS A 273 4.17 -5.06 18.19
N HIS A 274 4.13 -4.56 16.96
CA HIS A 274 4.34 -3.14 16.69
C HIS A 274 3.58 -2.69 15.45
N HIS A 275 3.47 -1.37 15.26
CA HIS A 275 2.88 -0.79 14.05
C HIS A 275 3.98 -0.28 13.13
N LYS A 276 4.01 -0.75 11.89
CA LYS A 276 4.88 -0.23 10.83
C LYS A 276 4.02 0.46 9.78
N ASN A 277 4.14 1.79 9.72
CA ASN A 277 3.37 2.65 8.83
C ASN A 277 1.85 2.38 8.84
N GLY A 278 1.29 2.24 10.05
CA GLY A 278 -0.15 2.02 10.25
C GLY A 278 -0.63 0.57 10.08
N ILE A 279 0.27 -0.37 9.75
CA ILE A 279 -0.04 -1.81 9.70
C ILE A 279 0.54 -2.53 10.92
N VAL A 280 -0.22 -3.46 11.49
CA VAL A 280 0.25 -4.36 12.56
C VAL A 280 1.29 -5.35 12.03
N CYS A 281 2.42 -5.39 12.70
CA CYS A 281 3.54 -6.29 12.42
C CYS A 281 3.98 -7.04 13.69
N TYR A 282 4.49 -8.25 13.47
CA TYR A 282 4.93 -9.16 14.50
C TYR A 282 6.38 -9.60 14.23
N ASP A 283 7.18 -9.61 15.29
CA ASP A 283 8.51 -10.21 15.27
C ASP A 283 8.44 -11.55 15.99
N VAL A 284 8.78 -12.64 15.30
CA VAL A 284 8.64 -14.02 15.80
C VAL A 284 10.02 -14.64 15.97
N GLU A 285 10.36 -15.08 17.17
CA GLU A 285 11.59 -15.84 17.44
C GLU A 285 11.33 -17.33 17.25
N ASP A 286 12.11 -17.98 16.39
CA ASP A 286 12.09 -19.42 16.20
C ASP A 286 12.48 -20.15 17.49
N THR A 287 11.65 -21.09 17.93
CA THR A 287 11.86 -21.81 19.20
C THR A 287 13.05 -22.77 19.19
N VAL A 288 13.54 -23.18 18.02
CA VAL A 288 14.63 -24.15 17.87
C VAL A 288 15.95 -23.46 17.60
N LEU A 289 15.95 -22.48 16.70
CA LEU A 289 17.15 -21.83 16.17
C LEU A 289 17.41 -20.45 16.79
N GLY A 290 16.42 -19.85 17.46
CA GLY A 290 16.55 -18.54 18.09
C GLY A 290 16.64 -17.35 17.11
N TYR A 291 16.44 -17.58 15.81
CA TYR A 291 16.38 -16.50 14.82
C TYR A 291 15.07 -15.74 14.93
N VAL A 292 15.14 -14.41 14.79
CA VAL A 292 13.95 -13.56 14.79
C VAL A 292 13.56 -13.23 13.36
N ALA A 293 12.33 -13.59 13.00
CA ALA A 293 11.67 -13.15 11.79
C ALA A 293 10.92 -11.85 12.06
N GLU A 294 11.39 -10.74 11.52
CA GLU A 294 10.87 -9.40 11.82
C GLU A 294 9.81 -8.92 10.84
N GLY A 295 8.86 -8.12 11.33
CA GLY A 295 7.94 -7.37 10.47
C GLY A 295 6.88 -8.22 9.76
N LEU A 296 6.58 -9.42 10.26
CA LEU A 296 5.56 -10.31 9.71
C LEU A 296 4.16 -9.72 9.89
N THR A 297 3.32 -9.79 8.85
CA THR A 297 1.93 -9.30 8.91
C THR A 297 0.98 -10.33 9.54
N CYS A 298 -0.25 -9.94 9.87
CA CYS A 298 -1.23 -10.86 10.47
C CYS A 298 -1.60 -12.05 9.57
N VAL A 299 -1.40 -11.92 8.25
CA VAL A 299 -1.65 -13.01 7.29
C VAL A 299 -0.60 -14.12 7.42
N GLN A 300 0.62 -13.77 7.80
CA GLN A 300 1.76 -14.68 7.86
C GLN A 300 1.92 -15.39 9.20
N VAL A 301 1.30 -14.85 10.25
CA VAL A 301 1.46 -15.33 11.63
C VAL A 301 0.20 -16.07 12.06
N LEU A 302 0.29 -17.39 12.10
CA LEU A 302 -0.80 -18.30 12.41
C LEU A 302 -0.70 -18.72 13.89
N PRO A 303 -1.73 -18.51 14.72
CA PRO A 303 -1.71 -19.01 16.09
C PRO A 303 -1.65 -20.54 16.12
N LEU A 304 -0.89 -21.09 17.07
CA LEU A 304 -0.77 -22.54 17.34
C LEU A 304 -1.78 -23.03 18.39
#